data_AF-A0A329RBX5-F1
#
_entry.id   AF-A0A329RBX5-F1
#
_cell.length_a   1.000
_cell.length_b   1.000
_cell.length_c   1.000
_cell.angle_alpha   90.00
_cell.angle_beta   90.00
_cell.angle_gamma   90.00
#
_symmetry.space_group_name_H-M   'P 1'
#
loop_
_entity.id
_entity.type
_entity.pdbx_description
1 polymer ?
#
loop_
_entity_poly.entity_id
_entity_poly.type
_entity_poly.pdbx_seq_one_letter_code
_entity_poly.pdbx_strand_id
1 'polypeptide(L)' 'MWEQLTEEARVALNATDFGKSKVPFNDDNFENTLEKAWPF' A
#
# COMPACT_ATOMS: atom_id res chain seq x y z
N MET A 1 -7.11 -6.44 8.11
CA MET A 1 -5.97 -6.93 7.29
C MET A 1 -6.31 -6.74 5.83
N TRP A 2 -5.32 -6.45 4.98
CA TRP A 2 -5.51 -6.03 3.57
C TRP A 2 -6.48 -6.95 2.80
N GLU A 3 -6.45 -8.26 3.06
CA GLU A 3 -7.32 -9.24 2.41
C GLU A 3 -8.79 -9.20 2.85
N GLN A 4 -9.11 -8.45 3.92
CA GLN A 4 -10.48 -8.27 4.40
C GLN A 4 -11.19 -7.11 3.68
N LEU A 5 -10.47 -6.32 2.88
CA LEU A 5 -11.05 -5.28 2.04
C LEU A 5 -11.70 -5.92 0.81
N THR A 6 -12.74 -5.26 0.29
CA THR A 6 -13.32 -5.66 -1.00
C THR A 6 -12.29 -5.48 -2.12
N GLU A 7 -12.47 -6.19 -3.22
CA GLU A 7 -11.58 -6.07 -4.39
C GLU A 7 -11.54 -4.62 -4.89
N GLU A 8 -12.69 -3.95 -4.94
CA GLU A 8 -12.80 -2.56 -5.40
C GLU A 8 -12.01 -1.60 -4.50
N ALA A 9 -12.02 -1.83 -3.20
CA ALA A 9 -11.25 -1.03 -2.26
C ALA A 9 -9.74 -1.24 -2.43
N ARG A 10 -9.28 -2.49 -2.66
CA ARG A 10 -7.86 -2.77 -2.95
C ARG A 10 -7.43 -2.14 -4.27
N VAL A 11 -8.21 -2.29 -5.32
CA VAL A 11 -7.95 -1.67 -6.63
C VAL A 11 -7.89 -0.14 -6.52
N ALA A 12 -8.83 0.47 -5.79
CA ALA A 12 -8.81 1.92 -5.57
C ALA A 12 -7.54 2.37 -4.83
N LEU A 13 -7.13 1.64 -3.78
CA LEU A 13 -5.92 1.97 -3.01
C LEU A 13 -4.62 1.70 -3.78
N ASN A 14 -4.62 0.81 -4.75
CA ASN A 14 -3.50 0.58 -5.68
C ASN A 14 -3.42 1.67 -6.77
N ALA A 15 -4.55 2.07 -7.35
CA ALA A 15 -4.56 2.91 -8.56
C ALA A 15 -4.77 4.43 -8.30
N THR A 16 -5.23 4.81 -7.12
CA THR A 16 -5.51 6.22 -6.81
C THR A 16 -4.23 7.01 -6.59
N ASP A 17 -4.12 8.16 -7.24
CA ASP A 17 -3.07 9.14 -6.97
C ASP A 17 -3.42 9.96 -5.70
N PHE A 18 -2.64 9.76 -4.63
CA PHE A 18 -2.74 10.50 -3.38
C PHE A 18 -1.79 11.72 -3.32
N GLY A 19 -1.26 12.14 -4.48
CA GLY A 19 -0.38 13.28 -4.64
C GLY A 19 0.97 13.04 -3.98
N LYS A 20 1.27 13.79 -2.91
CA LYS A 20 2.53 13.64 -2.16
C LYS A 20 2.51 12.43 -1.22
N SER A 21 1.32 11.97 -0.84
CA SER A 21 1.16 10.81 0.03
C SER A 21 1.15 9.53 -0.79
N LYS A 22 1.60 8.42 -0.19
CA LYS A 22 1.56 7.09 -0.81
C LYS A 22 0.91 6.10 0.16
N VAL A 23 0.19 5.11 -0.38
CA VAL A 23 -0.37 4.01 0.41
C VAL A 23 0.75 3.01 0.70
N PRO A 24 1.18 2.84 1.96
CA PRO A 24 2.39 2.07 2.27
C PRO A 24 2.19 0.55 2.27
N PHE A 25 0.94 0.09 2.35
CA PHE A 25 0.56 -1.32 2.47
C PHE A 25 -0.14 -1.86 1.22
N ASN A 26 -0.15 -1.10 0.14
CA ASN A 26 -0.69 -1.54 -1.13
C ASN A 26 0.31 -2.48 -1.85
N ASP A 27 -0.13 -3.15 -2.90
CA ASP A 27 0.67 -4.24 -3.50
C ASP A 27 2.01 -3.74 -4.08
N ASP A 28 2.04 -2.50 -4.60
CA ASP A 28 3.23 -1.90 -5.20
C ASP A 28 4.27 -1.41 -4.17
N ASN A 29 3.81 -0.98 -2.98
CA ASN A 29 4.67 -0.30 -2.00
C ASN A 29 5.02 -1.17 -0.78
N PHE A 30 4.37 -2.31 -0.58
CA PHE A 30 4.51 -3.09 0.66
C PHE A 30 5.97 -3.52 0.92
N GLU A 31 6.62 -4.18 -0.03
CA GLU A 31 8.01 -4.67 0.13
C GLU A 31 8.99 -3.51 0.35
N ASN A 32 8.91 -2.47 -0.49
CA ASN A 32 9.74 -1.27 -0.37
C ASN A 32 9.55 -0.55 0.98
N THR A 33 8.33 -0.58 1.52
CA THR A 33 8.04 0.03 2.83
C THR A 33 8.62 -0.83 3.94
N LEU A 34 8.55 -2.16 3.84
CA LEU A 34 9.17 -3.07 4.81
C LEU A 34 10.69 -2.91 4.86
N GLU A 35 11.35 -2.78 3.70
CA GLU A 35 12.79 -2.53 3.64
C GLU A 35 13.16 -1.21 4.34
N LYS A 36 12.39 -0.14 4.12
CA LYS A 36 12.60 1.16 4.79
C LYS A 36 12.28 1.14 6.28
N ALA A 37 11.33 0.31 6.68
CA ALA A 37 10.94 0.14 8.07
C ALA A 37 11.91 -0.77 8.83
N TRP A 38 12.85 -1.42 8.14
CA TRP A 38 13.83 -2.31 8.73
C TRP A 38 14.75 -1.52 9.69
N PRO A 39 14.77 -1.84 10.99
CA PRO A 39 15.39 -0.98 12.00
C PRO A 39 16.85 -1.34 12.32
N PHE A 40 17.49 -2.24 11.58
CA PHE A 40 18.84 -2.76 11.85
C PHE A 40 19.77 -2.56 10.66
#